data_AF-X1JEF2-F1
#
_entry.id   AF-X1JEF2-F1
#
_cell.length_a   1.000
_cell.length_b   1.000
_cell.length_c   1.000
_cell.angle_alpha   90.00
_cell.angle_beta   90.00
_cell.angle_gamma   90.00
#
_symmetry.space_group_name_H-M   'P 1'
#
loop_
_entity.id
_entity.type
_entity.pdbx_description
1 polymer ?
#
loop_
_entity_poly.entity_id
_entity_poly.type
_entity_poly.pdbx_seq_one_letter_code
_entity_poly.pdbx_strand_id
1 'polypeptide(L)'
;LPYLFDESKRRYPKAFAPEGEIWRRVKQSGDDYIYDAVKYGITHDDIWGDLPEEIVDGLDPDQSDLVRKRKAWNRTAPSNIALPTEIYREVIDRRKRYVEIRTKIENGEINQINDFITYNLNIRQFVQDVIENTNDPDFLRYFYKAINAITILDPTCGSGAFLFAAMNILESLYVACIMRMRAFVEDEDRLNEAEKKSFSNKYKFFREVLAETQSQHHPNLQYFIFKSIILQNLYGVDIMREAVEIAKLRLFLKLVATVDADYRKPNLGL
;
A
#
# COMPACT_ATOMS: atom_id res chain seq x y z
N LEU A 1 -6.72 0.72 -5.02
CA LEU A 1 -5.38 1.32 -5.23
C LEU A 1 -5.15 1.71 -6.70
N PRO A 2 -5.27 0.80 -7.70
CA PRO A 2 -5.12 1.18 -9.11
C PRO A 2 -5.99 2.38 -9.52
N TYR A 3 -7.28 2.35 -9.17
CA TYR A 3 -8.18 3.48 -9.41
C TYR A 3 -7.68 4.82 -8.87
N LEU A 4 -7.09 4.87 -7.67
CA LEU A 4 -6.59 6.11 -7.07
C LEU A 4 -5.41 6.67 -7.88
N PHE A 5 -4.52 5.79 -8.36
CA PHE A 5 -3.43 6.17 -9.25
C PHE A 5 -3.95 6.67 -10.59
N ASP A 6 -4.91 5.95 -11.19
CA ASP A 6 -5.49 6.34 -12.47
C ASP A 6 -6.23 7.68 -12.39
N GLU A 7 -7.02 7.91 -11.34
CA GLU A 7 -7.73 9.18 -11.16
C GLU A 7 -6.74 10.32 -10.88
N SER A 8 -5.72 10.07 -10.07
CA SER A 8 -4.64 11.05 -9.84
C SER A 8 -3.91 11.37 -11.14
N LYS A 9 -3.62 10.37 -11.98
CA LYS A 9 -2.96 10.52 -13.28
C LYS A 9 -3.84 11.29 -14.27
N ARG A 10 -5.16 11.08 -14.29
CA ARG A 10 -6.10 11.87 -15.13
C ARG A 10 -6.04 13.35 -14.81
N ARG A 11 -5.92 13.71 -13.53
CA ARG A 11 -5.86 15.11 -13.08
C ARG A 11 -4.46 15.72 -13.16
N TYR A 12 -3.43 14.91 -12.94
CA TYR A 12 -2.04 15.34 -12.88
C TYR A 12 -1.10 14.28 -13.45
N PRO A 13 -1.05 14.15 -14.80
CA PRO A 13 -0.30 13.08 -15.46
C PRO A 13 1.22 13.21 -15.30
N LYS A 14 1.72 14.42 -15.00
CA LYS A 14 3.16 14.71 -14.88
C LYS A 14 3.85 13.87 -13.80
N ALA A 15 3.17 13.60 -12.68
CA ALA A 15 3.71 12.77 -11.60
C ALA A 15 4.04 11.33 -12.02
N PHE A 16 3.38 10.83 -13.07
CA PHE A 16 3.45 9.43 -13.52
C PHE A 16 4.27 9.26 -14.79
N ALA A 17 5.07 10.25 -15.18
CA ALA A 17 6.01 10.14 -16.29
C ALA A 17 6.99 8.98 -16.02
N PRO A 18 7.39 8.17 -17.04
CA PRO A 18 8.26 7.00 -16.84
C PRO A 18 9.55 7.27 -16.06
N GLU A 19 10.16 8.44 -16.27
CA GLU A 19 11.38 8.87 -15.58
C GLU A 19 11.11 9.71 -14.31
N GLY A 20 9.85 9.79 -13.90
CA GLY A 20 9.38 10.54 -12.74
C GLY A 20 9.78 9.90 -11.41
N GLU A 21 9.60 10.65 -10.32
CA GLU A 21 9.97 10.23 -8.96
C GLU A 21 9.37 8.86 -8.58
N ILE A 22 8.10 8.61 -8.94
CA ILE A 22 7.36 7.40 -8.58
C ILE A 22 8.04 6.14 -9.14
N TRP A 23 8.31 6.09 -10.45
CA TRP A 23 8.86 4.89 -11.08
C TRP A 23 10.36 4.77 -10.88
N ARG A 24 11.08 5.90 -10.74
CA ARG A 24 12.49 5.88 -10.34
C ARG A 24 12.68 5.23 -8.97
N ARG A 25 11.78 5.51 -8.02
CA ARG A 25 11.77 4.87 -6.71
C ARG A 25 11.62 3.35 -6.82
N VAL A 26 10.68 2.88 -7.65
CA VAL A 26 10.52 1.43 -7.90
C VAL A 26 11.81 0.84 -8.47
N LYS A 27 12.40 1.46 -9.49
CA LYS A 27 13.66 0.98 -10.08
C LYS A 27 14.81 0.87 -9.07
N GLN A 28 14.79 1.73 -8.04
CA GLN A 28 15.81 1.79 -6.99
C GLN A 28 15.46 0.99 -5.72
N SER A 29 14.29 0.35 -5.67
CA SER A 29 13.79 -0.32 -4.46
C SER A 29 14.33 -1.73 -4.24
N GLY A 30 15.18 -2.25 -5.13
CA GLY A 30 15.65 -3.63 -5.05
C GLY A 30 14.48 -4.63 -4.96
N ASP A 31 14.36 -5.33 -3.83
CA ASP A 31 13.29 -6.29 -3.55
C ASP A 31 12.29 -5.85 -2.48
N ASP A 32 12.25 -4.56 -2.11
CA ASP A 32 11.36 -4.01 -1.08
C ASP A 32 9.88 -4.33 -1.35
N TYR A 33 9.48 -4.33 -2.63
CA TYR A 33 8.11 -4.60 -3.06
C TYR A 33 7.82 -6.06 -3.40
N ILE A 34 8.78 -6.96 -3.20
CA ILE A 34 8.57 -8.40 -3.36
C ILE A 34 8.13 -8.97 -2.00
N TYR A 35 7.03 -9.73 -1.99
CA TYR A 35 6.51 -10.36 -0.77
C TYR A 35 7.55 -11.30 -0.12
N ASP A 36 7.61 -11.30 1.21
CA ASP A 36 8.57 -12.10 1.98
C ASP A 36 8.49 -13.61 1.69
N ALA A 37 7.30 -14.12 1.39
CA ALA A 37 7.13 -15.51 0.97
C ALA A 37 7.96 -15.85 -0.28
N VAL A 38 8.05 -14.94 -1.26
CA VAL A 38 8.84 -15.13 -2.48
C VAL A 38 10.34 -15.07 -2.16
N LYS A 39 10.74 -14.17 -1.25
CA LYS A 39 12.12 -13.98 -0.78
C LYS A 39 12.63 -15.07 0.17
N TYR A 40 11.74 -15.93 0.67
CA TYR A 40 12.04 -16.86 1.74
C TYR A 40 13.22 -17.79 1.39
N GLY A 41 14.22 -17.83 2.27
CA GLY A 41 15.40 -18.69 2.10
C GLY A 41 16.30 -18.27 0.93
N ILE A 42 16.22 -17.03 0.44
CA ILE A 42 17.16 -16.50 -0.55
C ILE A 42 18.25 -15.69 0.16
N THR A 43 19.51 -15.97 -0.17
CA THR A 43 20.68 -15.16 0.21
C THR A 43 21.14 -14.34 -1.00
N HIS A 44 21.50 -13.07 -0.80
CA HIS A 44 21.75 -12.13 -1.90
C HIS A 44 22.99 -12.43 -2.74
N ASP A 45 23.94 -13.23 -2.25
CA ASP A 45 25.22 -13.49 -2.92
C ASP A 45 25.16 -14.66 -3.92
N ASP A 46 24.42 -15.73 -3.59
CA ASP A 46 24.20 -16.90 -4.46
C ASP A 46 22.85 -17.55 -4.11
N ILE A 47 21.86 -17.31 -4.97
CA ILE A 47 20.49 -17.82 -4.77
C ILE A 47 20.37 -19.34 -4.95
N TRP A 48 21.41 -20.03 -5.44
CA TRP A 48 21.41 -21.48 -5.68
C TRP A 48 22.41 -22.22 -4.80
N GLY A 49 23.33 -21.52 -4.14
CA GLY A 49 24.47 -22.10 -3.43
C GLY A 49 24.14 -22.92 -2.20
N ASP A 50 22.92 -22.79 -1.67
CA ASP A 50 22.39 -23.59 -0.57
C ASP A 50 21.59 -24.83 -1.02
N LEU A 51 21.44 -25.04 -2.33
CA LEU A 51 20.82 -26.24 -2.88
C LEU A 51 21.84 -27.40 -2.97
N PRO A 52 21.41 -28.66 -2.68
CA PRO A 52 22.26 -29.83 -2.90
C PRO A 52 22.70 -29.97 -4.36
N GLU A 53 23.91 -30.51 -4.60
CA GLU A 53 24.44 -30.74 -5.95
C GLU A 53 23.48 -31.53 -6.85
N GLU A 54 22.77 -32.53 -6.30
CA GLU A 54 21.77 -33.33 -7.04
C GLU A 54 20.57 -32.51 -7.55
N ILE A 55 20.29 -31.37 -6.94
CA ILE A 55 19.24 -30.44 -7.36
C ILE A 55 19.79 -29.46 -8.40
N VAL A 56 20.98 -28.92 -8.14
CA VAL A 56 21.70 -27.96 -9.00
C VAL A 56 21.99 -28.56 -10.38
N ASP A 57 22.34 -29.85 -10.46
CA ASP A 57 22.60 -30.56 -11.71
C ASP A 57 21.40 -30.51 -12.67
N GLY A 58 20.17 -30.29 -12.19
CA GLY A 58 18.96 -30.17 -13.01
C GLY A 58 18.57 -28.75 -13.46
N LEU A 59 19.32 -27.71 -13.10
CA LEU A 59 18.93 -26.31 -13.29
C LEU A 59 18.99 -25.85 -14.76
N ASP A 60 20.07 -26.19 -15.47
CA ASP A 60 20.24 -25.90 -16.89
C ASP A 60 19.15 -26.62 -17.71
N PRO A 61 18.30 -25.91 -18.47
CA PRO A 61 17.25 -26.52 -19.28
C PRO A 61 17.72 -27.11 -20.61
N ASP A 62 18.96 -26.84 -21.06
CA ASP A 62 19.44 -27.22 -22.40
C ASP A 62 20.32 -28.49 -22.39
N GLN A 63 20.58 -29.04 -21.21
CA GLN A 63 21.38 -30.25 -21.02
C GLN A 63 20.63 -31.56 -21.30
N SER A 64 21.38 -32.64 -21.54
CA SER A 64 20.82 -33.99 -21.71
C SER A 64 20.35 -34.62 -20.38
N ASP A 65 19.47 -35.62 -20.46
CA ASP A 65 18.97 -36.42 -19.33
C ASP A 65 18.22 -35.66 -18.22
N LEU A 66 17.59 -34.53 -18.54
CA LEU A 66 16.84 -33.70 -17.59
C LEU A 66 15.86 -34.45 -16.69
N VAL A 67 15.10 -35.39 -17.25
CA VAL A 67 14.10 -36.17 -16.50
C VAL A 67 14.76 -36.95 -15.36
N ARG A 68 15.94 -37.53 -15.63
CA ARG A 68 16.71 -38.27 -14.63
C ARG A 68 17.29 -37.32 -13.59
N LYS A 69 17.89 -36.21 -14.02
CA LYS A 69 18.52 -35.20 -13.15
C LYS A 69 17.50 -34.54 -12.21
N ARG A 70 16.29 -34.25 -12.69
CA ARG A 70 15.22 -33.62 -11.91
C ARG A 70 14.41 -34.60 -11.05
N LYS A 71 14.81 -35.87 -10.93
CA LYS A 71 14.09 -36.86 -10.10
C LYS A 71 14.03 -36.44 -8.63
N ALA A 72 15.10 -35.84 -8.12
CA ALA A 72 15.16 -35.35 -6.75
C ALA A 72 14.31 -34.08 -6.50
N TRP A 73 13.85 -33.38 -7.56
CA TRP A 73 13.08 -32.14 -7.41
C TRP A 73 11.69 -32.36 -6.79
N ASN A 74 11.17 -33.58 -6.80
CA ASN A 74 9.88 -33.92 -6.20
C ASN A 74 9.99 -34.31 -4.71
N ARG A 75 11.18 -34.20 -4.11
CA ARG A 75 11.38 -34.38 -2.67
C ARG A 75 11.06 -33.07 -1.94
N THR A 76 10.53 -33.19 -0.73
CA THR A 76 10.33 -32.05 0.18
C THR A 76 11.66 -31.36 0.43
N ALA A 77 11.68 -30.03 0.31
CA ALA A 77 12.84 -29.22 0.60
C ALA A 77 12.90 -28.89 2.10
N PRO A 78 14.10 -28.72 2.67
CA PRO A 78 14.25 -28.48 4.10
C PRO A 78 13.73 -27.07 4.46
N SER A 79 13.19 -26.94 5.68
CA SER A 79 12.47 -25.74 6.13
C SER A 79 13.34 -24.50 6.28
N ASN A 80 14.67 -24.61 6.20
CA ASN A 80 15.57 -23.46 6.18
C ASN A 80 15.58 -22.71 4.84
N ILE A 81 15.14 -23.35 3.74
CA ILE A 81 15.15 -22.78 2.39
C ILE A 81 13.75 -22.76 1.73
N ALA A 82 12.81 -23.49 2.32
CA ALA A 82 11.51 -23.79 1.74
C ALA A 82 10.36 -23.40 2.67
N LEU A 83 9.29 -22.88 2.09
CA LEU A 83 8.02 -22.65 2.78
C LEU A 83 7.42 -24.00 3.21
N PRO A 84 6.46 -24.01 4.17
CA PRO A 84 5.80 -25.24 4.58
C PRO A 84 5.28 -26.03 3.38
N THR A 85 5.60 -27.32 3.33
CA THR A 85 5.20 -28.28 2.29
C THR A 85 5.86 -28.14 0.92
N GLU A 86 6.72 -27.13 0.70
CA GLU A 86 7.39 -26.96 -0.60
C GLU A 86 8.31 -28.13 -0.95
N ILE A 87 8.25 -28.58 -2.21
CA ILE A 87 9.25 -29.45 -2.82
C ILE A 87 10.34 -28.64 -3.51
N TYR A 88 11.50 -29.24 -3.78
CA TYR A 88 12.60 -28.54 -4.46
C TYR A 88 12.20 -27.91 -5.80
N ARG A 89 11.29 -28.53 -6.56
CA ARG A 89 10.74 -27.93 -7.79
C ARG A 89 10.10 -26.57 -7.54
N GLU A 90 9.28 -26.46 -6.49
CA GLU A 90 8.56 -25.23 -6.14
C GLU A 90 9.52 -24.18 -5.59
N VAL A 91 10.51 -24.59 -4.79
CA VAL A 91 11.61 -23.70 -4.35
C VAL A 91 12.34 -23.09 -5.55
N ILE A 92 12.67 -23.92 -6.54
CA ILE A 92 13.36 -23.46 -7.74
C ILE A 92 12.50 -22.51 -8.55
N ASP A 93 11.23 -22.85 -8.79
CA ASP A 93 10.31 -21.99 -9.54
C ASP A 93 10.09 -20.64 -8.82
N ARG A 94 9.96 -20.66 -7.48
CA ARG A 94 9.84 -19.45 -6.66
C ARG A 94 11.10 -18.58 -6.73
N ARG A 95 12.30 -19.17 -6.65
CA ARG A 95 13.57 -18.43 -6.77
C ARG A 95 13.80 -17.88 -8.17
N LYS A 96 13.46 -18.65 -9.22
CA LYS A 96 13.45 -18.14 -10.61
C LYS A 96 12.52 -16.94 -10.74
N ARG A 97 11.32 -17.03 -10.15
CA ARG A 97 10.35 -15.93 -10.14
C ARG A 97 10.88 -14.71 -9.40
N TYR A 98 11.57 -14.88 -8.27
CA TYR A 98 12.25 -13.79 -7.55
C TYR A 98 13.25 -13.06 -8.47
N VAL A 99 14.15 -13.80 -9.13
CA VAL A 99 15.16 -13.23 -10.04
C VAL A 99 14.51 -12.49 -11.20
N GLU A 100 13.49 -13.11 -11.82
CA GLU A 100 12.75 -12.51 -12.93
C GLU A 100 12.16 -11.15 -12.51
N ILE A 101 11.44 -11.12 -11.38
CA ILE A 101 10.81 -9.90 -10.87
C ILE A 101 11.87 -8.85 -10.52
N ARG A 102 12.91 -9.24 -9.80
CA ARG A 102 13.99 -8.32 -9.40
C ARG A 102 14.67 -7.69 -10.61
N THR A 103 14.98 -8.50 -11.63
CA THR A 103 15.54 -8.02 -12.90
C THR A 103 14.61 -7.01 -13.59
N LYS A 104 13.30 -7.29 -13.60
CA LYS A 104 12.29 -6.37 -14.16
C LYS A 104 12.23 -5.04 -13.42
N ILE A 105 12.34 -5.07 -12.09
CA ILE A 105 12.40 -3.87 -11.25
C ILE A 105 13.66 -3.06 -11.61
N GLU A 106 14.83 -3.69 -11.57
CA GLU A 106 16.13 -3.05 -11.82
C GLU A 106 16.24 -2.48 -13.24
N ASN A 107 15.62 -3.13 -14.23
CA ASN A 107 15.54 -2.65 -15.61
C ASN A 107 14.55 -1.48 -15.80
N GLY A 108 13.66 -1.22 -14.84
CA GLY A 108 12.60 -0.22 -14.97
C GLY A 108 11.40 -0.69 -15.82
N GLU A 109 11.20 -2.01 -15.95
CA GLU A 109 10.06 -2.59 -16.65
C GLU A 109 8.75 -2.45 -15.84
N ILE A 110 8.84 -2.25 -14.52
CA ILE A 110 7.71 -1.96 -13.64
C ILE A 110 7.46 -0.45 -13.65
N ASN A 111 6.54 0.02 -14.50
CA ASN A 111 6.31 1.44 -14.74
C ASN A 111 4.83 1.84 -14.81
N GLN A 112 3.92 0.94 -14.44
CA GLN A 112 2.49 1.21 -14.28
C GLN A 112 1.95 0.56 -13.02
N ILE A 113 0.87 1.12 -12.47
CA ILE A 113 0.26 0.60 -11.22
C ILE A 113 -0.28 -0.83 -11.41
N ASN A 114 -0.71 -1.17 -12.62
CA ASN A 114 -1.21 -2.51 -12.94
C ASN A 114 -0.09 -3.56 -13.00
N ASP A 115 1.17 -3.16 -13.18
CA ASP A 115 2.29 -4.10 -13.12
C ASP A 115 2.41 -4.74 -11.74
N PHE A 116 2.07 -4.01 -10.67
CA PHE A 116 2.04 -4.57 -9.32
C PHE A 116 1.01 -5.70 -9.17
N ILE A 117 -0.08 -5.66 -9.95
CA ILE A 117 -1.06 -6.75 -9.98
C ILE A 117 -0.51 -7.90 -10.83
N THR A 118 -0.03 -7.60 -12.05
CA THR A 118 0.50 -8.60 -12.98
C THR A 118 1.66 -9.40 -12.38
N TYR A 119 2.57 -8.75 -11.65
CA TYR A 119 3.73 -9.40 -11.05
C TYR A 119 3.53 -9.80 -9.59
N ASN A 120 2.32 -9.60 -9.04
CA ASN A 120 1.98 -9.87 -7.64
C ASN A 120 2.98 -9.24 -6.65
N LEU A 121 3.22 -7.94 -6.82
CA LEU A 121 4.06 -7.13 -5.94
C LEU A 121 3.25 -6.54 -4.79
N ASN A 122 3.93 -6.14 -3.71
CA ASN A 122 3.33 -5.50 -2.56
C ASN A 122 2.91 -4.06 -2.86
N ILE A 123 1.79 -3.93 -3.57
CA ILE A 123 1.19 -2.66 -3.98
C ILE A 123 0.83 -1.76 -2.79
N ARG A 124 0.49 -2.35 -1.63
CA ARG A 124 0.14 -1.56 -0.44
C ARG A 124 1.35 -0.82 0.09
N GLN A 125 2.48 -1.53 0.27
CA GLN A 125 3.73 -0.92 0.70
C GLN A 125 4.20 0.15 -0.30
N PHE A 126 4.17 -0.18 -1.59
CA PHE A 126 4.55 0.78 -2.64
C PHE A 126 3.75 2.08 -2.58
N VAL A 127 2.42 2.00 -2.51
CA VAL A 127 1.59 3.19 -2.46
C VAL A 127 1.85 3.99 -1.18
N GLN A 128 2.02 3.31 -0.04
CA GLN A 128 2.35 3.95 1.22
C GLN A 128 3.67 4.73 1.11
N ASP A 129 4.74 4.09 0.63
CA ASP A 129 6.07 4.71 0.47
C ASP A 129 6.04 5.90 -0.47
N VAL A 130 5.30 5.80 -1.58
CA VAL A 130 5.15 6.90 -2.54
C VAL A 130 4.49 8.11 -1.87
N ILE A 131 3.43 7.91 -1.08
CA ILE A 131 2.72 9.02 -0.42
C ILE A 131 3.57 9.61 0.70
N GLU A 132 4.20 8.77 1.53
CA GLU A 132 4.99 9.21 2.68
C GLU A 132 6.26 9.96 2.27
N ASN A 133 6.83 9.65 1.10
CA ASN A 133 8.13 10.17 0.68
C ASN A 133 8.11 11.04 -0.58
N THR A 134 6.94 11.32 -1.16
CA THR A 134 6.83 12.18 -2.36
C THR A 134 7.32 13.60 -2.09
N ASN A 135 8.11 14.16 -3.01
CA ASN A 135 8.49 15.56 -2.99
C ASN A 135 7.59 16.43 -3.89
N ASP A 136 6.60 15.83 -4.54
CA ASP A 136 5.63 16.50 -5.40
C ASP A 136 4.34 16.82 -4.61
N PRO A 137 4.13 18.09 -4.19
CA PRO A 137 2.93 18.48 -3.45
C PRO A 137 1.66 18.45 -4.33
N ASP A 138 1.77 18.63 -5.65
CA ASP A 138 0.61 18.56 -6.53
C ASP A 138 0.14 17.11 -6.68
N PHE A 139 1.06 16.15 -6.82
CA PHE A 139 0.72 14.73 -6.74
C PHE A 139 -0.04 14.41 -5.46
N LEU A 140 0.48 14.80 -4.29
CA LEU A 140 -0.15 14.55 -3.00
C LEU A 140 -1.56 15.17 -2.90
N ARG A 141 -1.71 16.40 -3.40
CA ARG A 141 -2.98 17.11 -3.46
C ARG A 141 -4.02 16.36 -4.30
N TYR A 142 -3.66 15.95 -5.51
CA TYR A 142 -4.59 15.24 -6.40
C TYR A 142 -4.87 13.83 -5.90
N PHE A 143 -3.89 13.17 -5.28
CA PHE A 143 -4.08 11.87 -4.66
C PHE A 143 -5.07 11.94 -3.49
N TYR A 144 -4.90 12.89 -2.56
CA TYR A 144 -5.84 13.08 -1.47
C TYR A 144 -7.26 13.40 -1.95
N LYS A 145 -7.41 14.21 -3.00
CA LYS A 145 -8.71 14.46 -3.63
C LYS A 145 -9.33 13.19 -4.21
N ALA A 146 -8.53 12.32 -4.83
CA ALA A 146 -9.01 11.03 -5.34
C ALA A 146 -9.44 10.10 -4.21
N ILE A 147 -8.73 10.08 -3.07
CA ILE A 147 -9.15 9.33 -1.87
C ILE A 147 -10.49 9.87 -1.36
N ASN A 148 -10.63 11.19 -1.21
CA ASN A 148 -11.86 11.80 -0.72
C ASN A 148 -13.07 11.48 -1.62
N ALA A 149 -12.87 11.45 -2.94
CA ALA A 149 -13.94 11.23 -3.90
C ALA A 149 -14.25 9.75 -4.22
N ILE A 150 -13.42 8.78 -3.82
CA ILE A 150 -13.66 7.38 -4.18
C ILE A 150 -14.90 6.84 -3.47
N THR A 151 -15.72 6.06 -4.18
CA THR A 151 -16.82 5.31 -3.57
C THR A 151 -16.61 3.82 -3.78
N ILE A 152 -16.88 3.04 -2.73
CA ILE A 152 -16.71 1.59 -2.68
C ILE A 152 -18.07 0.99 -2.35
N LEU A 153 -18.61 0.23 -3.30
CA LEU A 153 -19.88 -0.46 -3.15
C LEU A 153 -19.65 -1.95 -2.91
N ASP A 154 -20.20 -2.47 -1.81
CA ASP A 154 -20.35 -3.89 -1.55
C ASP A 154 -21.82 -4.30 -1.73
N PRO A 155 -22.19 -4.98 -2.84
CA PRO A 155 -23.58 -5.28 -3.18
C PRO A 155 -24.20 -6.42 -2.34
N THR A 156 -23.39 -7.11 -1.53
CA THR A 156 -23.82 -8.21 -0.65
C THR A 156 -23.03 -8.12 0.66
N CYS A 157 -23.22 -7.02 1.38
CA CYS A 157 -22.25 -6.61 2.39
C CYS A 157 -22.21 -7.48 3.65
N GLY A 158 -23.25 -8.27 3.91
CA GLY A 158 -23.36 -9.08 5.12
C GLY A 158 -23.13 -8.21 6.36
N SER A 159 -22.24 -8.67 7.25
CA SER A 159 -21.81 -7.93 8.45
C SER A 159 -20.78 -6.82 8.19
N GLY A 160 -20.53 -6.47 6.92
CA GLY A 160 -19.64 -5.40 6.49
C GLY A 160 -18.16 -5.76 6.48
N ALA A 161 -17.77 -7.04 6.42
CA ALA A 161 -16.37 -7.46 6.49
C ALA A 161 -15.48 -6.86 5.38
N PHE A 162 -15.98 -6.80 4.15
CA PHE A 162 -15.28 -6.19 3.02
C PHE A 162 -15.17 -4.67 3.17
N LEU A 163 -16.26 -4.00 3.56
CA LEU A 163 -16.25 -2.56 3.85
C LEU A 163 -15.24 -2.20 4.96
N PHE A 164 -15.10 -3.06 5.98
CA PHE A 164 -14.09 -2.93 7.02
C PHE A 164 -12.66 -3.06 6.47
N ALA A 165 -12.41 -4.04 5.60
CA ALA A 165 -11.11 -4.18 4.96
C ALA A 165 -10.78 -2.97 4.08
N ALA A 166 -11.77 -2.47 3.32
CA ALA A 166 -11.64 -1.24 2.53
C ALA A 166 -11.34 -0.02 3.41
N MET A 167 -12.05 0.14 4.53
CA MET A 167 -11.81 1.21 5.50
C MET A 167 -10.38 1.21 6.02
N ASN A 168 -9.86 0.06 6.44
CA ASN A 168 -8.50 -0.05 6.96
C ASN A 168 -7.43 0.30 5.91
N ILE A 169 -7.68 -0.03 4.63
CA ILE A 169 -6.80 0.38 3.54
C ILE A 169 -6.89 1.89 3.32
N LEU A 170 -8.08 2.48 3.30
CA LEU A 170 -8.23 3.94 3.12
C LEU A 170 -7.64 4.72 4.30
N GLU A 171 -7.79 4.23 5.53
CA GLU A 171 -7.24 4.85 6.74
C GLU A 171 -5.74 5.09 6.60
N SER A 172 -4.97 4.07 6.22
CA SER A 172 -3.51 4.19 6.10
C SER A 172 -3.09 5.24 5.07
N LEU A 173 -3.84 5.34 3.96
CA LEU A 173 -3.59 6.33 2.90
C LEU A 173 -3.96 7.74 3.34
N TYR A 174 -5.07 7.91 4.06
CA TYR A 174 -5.47 9.19 4.64
C TYR A 174 -4.41 9.69 5.64
N VAL A 175 -3.96 8.81 6.54
CA VAL A 175 -2.90 9.13 7.50
C VAL A 175 -1.63 9.55 6.79
N ALA A 176 -1.15 8.76 5.82
CA ALA A 176 0.04 9.07 5.03
C ALA A 176 -0.06 10.44 4.35
N CYS A 177 -1.21 10.72 3.72
CA CYS A 177 -1.44 11.99 3.06
C CYS A 177 -1.38 13.16 4.04
N ILE A 178 -2.10 13.06 5.15
CA ILE A 178 -2.21 14.15 6.13
C ILE A 178 -0.87 14.40 6.83
N MET A 179 -0.13 13.34 7.17
CA MET A 179 1.23 13.46 7.72
C MET A 179 2.19 14.10 6.72
N ARG A 180 2.14 13.70 5.45
CA ARG A 180 3.01 14.31 4.44
C ARG A 180 2.65 15.77 4.16
N MET A 181 1.35 16.11 4.13
CA MET A 181 0.87 17.49 4.02
C MET A 181 1.38 18.36 5.17
N ARG A 182 1.34 17.83 6.40
CA ARG A 182 1.87 18.50 7.59
C ARG A 182 3.38 18.75 7.45
N ALA A 183 4.15 17.76 7.01
CA ALA A 183 5.58 17.93 6.79
C ALA A 183 5.90 19.07 5.81
N PHE A 184 5.21 19.15 4.67
CA PHE A 184 5.36 20.26 3.71
C PHE A 184 5.07 21.63 4.32
N VAL A 185 4.01 21.72 5.12
CA VAL A 185 3.59 22.96 5.79
C VAL A 185 4.60 23.38 6.85
N GLU A 186 5.07 22.46 7.67
CA GLU A 186 6.07 22.71 8.71
C GLU A 186 7.43 23.10 8.13
N ASP A 187 7.85 22.48 7.02
CA ASP A 187 9.06 22.89 6.29
C ASP A 187 8.95 24.33 5.78
N GLU A 188 7.81 24.71 5.18
CA GLU A 188 7.56 26.09 4.73
C GLU A 188 7.54 27.07 5.90
N ASP A 189 6.91 26.72 7.01
CA ASP A 189 6.83 27.59 8.20
C ASP A 189 8.21 27.82 8.83
N ARG A 190 9.05 26.79 8.93
CA ARG A 190 10.45 26.93 9.38
C ARG A 190 11.25 27.89 8.48
N LEU A 191 11.09 27.78 7.16
CA LEU A 191 11.75 28.66 6.20
C LEU A 191 11.25 30.11 6.32
N ASN A 192 9.94 30.30 6.48
CA ASN A 192 9.33 31.61 6.67
C ASN A 192 9.83 32.31 7.95
N GLU A 193 10.02 31.57 9.03
CA GLU A 193 10.57 32.09 10.30
C GLU A 193 12.04 32.52 10.15
N ALA A 194 12.85 31.72 9.45
CA ALA A 194 14.25 31.99 9.21
C ALA A 194 14.48 33.18 8.24
N GLU A 195 13.66 33.29 7.19
CA GLU A 195 13.84 34.24 6.10
C GLU A 195 12.60 35.12 5.86
N LYS A 196 12.34 36.06 6.78
CA LYS A 196 11.15 36.95 6.74
C LYS A 196 10.95 37.73 5.43
N LYS A 197 11.98 37.89 4.59
CA LYS A 197 11.89 38.58 3.28
C LYS A 197 11.31 37.69 2.17
N SER A 198 11.25 36.37 2.37
CA SER A 198 10.79 35.37 1.39
C SER A 198 9.58 34.60 1.90
N PHE A 199 8.68 35.27 2.63
CA PHE A 199 7.46 34.64 3.14
C PHE A 199 6.64 34.00 2.01
N SER A 200 6.41 32.70 2.11
CA SER A 200 5.64 31.89 1.16
C SER A 200 4.43 31.27 1.86
N ASN A 201 3.32 31.19 1.14
CA ASN A 201 2.14 30.43 1.56
C ASN A 201 1.65 29.55 0.40
N LYS A 202 2.58 28.74 -0.13
CA LYS A 202 2.38 27.90 -1.30
C LYS A 202 1.39 26.78 -1.00
N TYR A 203 1.40 26.26 0.22
CA TYR A 203 0.64 25.07 0.60
C TYR A 203 -0.75 25.37 1.18
N LYS A 204 -1.46 26.38 0.64
CA LYS A 204 -2.79 26.80 1.12
C LYS A 204 -3.78 25.63 1.23
N PHE A 205 -3.85 24.76 0.23
CA PHE A 205 -4.73 23.58 0.25
C PHE A 205 -4.40 22.63 1.41
N PHE A 206 -3.12 22.40 1.70
CA PHE A 206 -2.72 21.54 2.83
C PHE A 206 -3.10 22.16 4.16
N ARG A 207 -2.90 23.48 4.31
CA ARG A 207 -3.30 24.22 5.52
C ARG A 207 -4.81 24.14 5.75
N GLU A 208 -5.62 24.26 4.70
CA GLU A 208 -7.08 24.11 4.78
C GLU A 208 -7.48 22.70 5.25
N VAL A 209 -6.91 21.65 4.65
CA VAL A 209 -7.16 20.26 5.06
C VAL A 209 -6.73 20.02 6.51
N LEU A 210 -5.55 20.50 6.90
CA LEU A 210 -5.04 20.36 8.27
C LEU A 210 -5.90 21.12 9.29
N ALA A 211 -6.39 22.31 8.94
CA ALA A 211 -7.30 23.08 9.78
C ALA A 211 -8.65 22.34 9.97
N GLU A 212 -9.17 21.73 8.91
CA GLU A 212 -10.37 20.88 9.01
C GLU A 212 -10.14 19.71 9.97
N THR A 213 -9.00 19.00 9.85
CA THR A 213 -8.68 17.85 10.72
C THR A 213 -8.53 18.20 12.19
N GLN A 214 -8.24 19.47 12.50
CA GLN A 214 -8.04 20.01 13.86
C GLN A 214 -9.25 20.81 14.37
N SER A 215 -10.37 20.81 13.63
CA SER A 215 -11.54 21.57 14.03
C SER A 215 -12.14 21.03 15.33
N GLN A 216 -12.84 21.88 16.09
CA GLN A 216 -13.47 21.50 17.36
C GLN A 216 -14.53 20.40 17.22
N HIS A 217 -14.98 20.10 15.99
CA HIS A 217 -15.94 19.04 15.67
C HIS A 217 -15.29 17.65 15.54
N HIS A 218 -13.96 17.55 15.64
CA HIS A 218 -13.24 16.29 15.58
C HIS A 218 -12.39 16.10 16.84
N PRO A 219 -12.67 15.08 17.67
CA PRO A 219 -11.91 14.81 18.88
C PRO A 219 -10.41 14.55 18.61
N ASN A 220 -10.10 13.88 17.50
CA ASN A 220 -8.74 13.60 17.05
C ASN A 220 -8.70 13.26 15.55
N LEU A 221 -7.48 13.13 15.01
CA LEU A 221 -7.23 12.81 13.61
C LEU A 221 -7.86 11.47 13.18
N GLN A 222 -7.78 10.44 14.02
CA GLN A 222 -8.29 9.12 13.67
C GLN A 222 -9.81 9.12 13.53
N TYR A 223 -10.51 9.81 14.44
CA TYR A 223 -11.95 10.03 14.34
C TYR A 223 -12.33 10.77 13.05
N PHE A 224 -11.61 11.85 12.69
CA PHE A 224 -11.84 12.57 11.44
C PHE A 224 -11.71 11.66 10.21
N ILE A 225 -10.66 10.84 10.17
CA ILE A 225 -10.40 9.92 9.06
C ILE A 225 -11.50 8.88 8.95
N PHE A 226 -11.84 8.16 10.03
CA PHE A 226 -12.91 7.16 9.95
C PHE A 226 -14.27 7.76 9.65
N LYS A 227 -14.58 8.92 10.24
CA LYS A 227 -15.83 9.63 9.94
C LYS A 227 -15.91 9.96 8.45
N SER A 228 -14.83 10.47 7.86
CA SER A 228 -14.76 10.78 6.43
C SER A 228 -14.96 9.53 5.58
N ILE A 229 -14.25 8.45 5.89
CA ILE A 229 -14.34 7.18 5.14
C ILE A 229 -15.75 6.59 5.20
N ILE A 230 -16.32 6.48 6.41
CA ILE A 230 -17.64 5.87 6.63
C ILE A 230 -18.74 6.65 5.92
N LEU A 231 -18.67 7.99 5.93
CA LEU A 231 -19.74 8.82 5.38
C LEU A 231 -19.63 9.05 3.87
N GLN A 232 -18.42 9.06 3.30
CA GLN A 232 -18.18 9.49 1.92
C GLN A 232 -17.76 8.35 1.00
N ASN A 233 -17.08 7.32 1.53
CA ASN A 233 -16.45 6.31 0.67
C ASN A 233 -17.18 4.96 0.71
N LEU A 234 -17.84 4.58 1.80
CA LEU A 234 -18.35 3.22 1.97
C LEU A 234 -19.86 3.12 1.74
N TYR A 235 -20.26 2.20 0.86
CA TYR A 235 -21.65 1.91 0.53
C TYR A 235 -21.87 0.39 0.55
N GLY A 236 -22.92 -0.06 1.24
CA GLY A 236 -23.27 -1.47 1.36
C GLY A 236 -24.73 -1.72 1.04
N VAL A 237 -25.01 -2.82 0.34
CA VAL A 237 -26.36 -3.33 0.08
C VAL A 237 -26.41 -4.77 0.58
N ASP A 238 -27.51 -5.13 1.24
CA ASP A 238 -27.81 -6.52 1.58
C ASP A 238 -29.32 -6.75 1.53
N ILE A 239 -29.72 -7.98 1.22
CA ILE A 239 -31.13 -8.38 1.20
C ILE A 239 -31.68 -8.56 2.61
N MET A 240 -30.84 -8.96 3.57
CA MET A 240 -31.23 -9.14 4.96
C MET A 240 -31.06 -7.83 5.73
N ARG A 241 -32.16 -7.32 6.27
CA ARG A 241 -32.15 -6.07 7.03
C ARG A 241 -31.22 -6.15 8.24
N GLU A 242 -31.18 -7.31 8.90
CA GLU A 242 -30.35 -7.57 10.07
C GLU A 242 -28.86 -7.44 9.74
N ALA A 243 -28.44 -7.91 8.56
CA ALA A 243 -27.06 -7.80 8.11
C ALA A 243 -26.66 -6.32 7.93
N VAL A 244 -27.53 -5.51 7.33
CA VAL A 244 -27.33 -4.06 7.18
C VAL A 244 -27.19 -3.37 8.54
N GLU A 245 -28.03 -3.71 9.52
CA GLU A 245 -27.95 -3.13 10.86
C GLU A 245 -26.67 -3.57 11.61
N ILE A 246 -26.24 -4.83 11.45
CA ILE A 246 -24.96 -5.31 11.99
C ILE A 246 -23.78 -4.54 11.36
N ALA A 247 -23.77 -4.36 10.04
CA ALA A 247 -22.71 -3.62 9.35
C ALA A 247 -22.63 -2.16 9.82
N LYS A 248 -23.78 -1.47 9.94
CA LYS A 248 -23.87 -0.11 10.48
C LYS A 248 -23.35 -0.03 11.91
N LEU A 249 -23.81 -0.92 12.79
CA LEU A 249 -23.39 -0.97 14.18
C LEU A 249 -21.88 -1.19 14.28
N ARG A 250 -21.34 -2.11 13.50
CA ARG A 250 -19.90 -2.41 13.49
C ARG A 250 -19.09 -1.18 13.10
N LEU A 251 -19.45 -0.49 12.01
CA LEU A 251 -18.78 0.75 11.57
C LEU A 251 -18.89 1.86 12.63
N PHE A 252 -20.07 2.01 13.25
CA PHE A 252 -20.28 2.98 14.33
C PHE A 252 -19.41 2.67 15.55
N LEU A 253 -19.34 1.42 16.01
CA LEU A 253 -18.50 1.01 17.12
C LEU A 253 -17.02 1.27 16.83
N LYS A 254 -16.57 1.03 15.59
CA LYS A 254 -15.20 1.34 15.17
C LYS A 254 -14.90 2.84 15.22
N LEU A 255 -15.85 3.69 14.84
CA LEU A 255 -15.73 5.15 14.95
C LEU A 255 -15.68 5.60 16.42
N VAL A 256 -16.63 5.16 17.24
CA VAL A 256 -16.70 5.52 18.67
C VAL A 256 -15.45 5.07 19.43
N ALA A 257 -14.87 3.91 19.08
CA ALA A 257 -13.64 3.41 19.68
C ALA A 257 -12.41 4.32 19.47
N THR A 258 -12.49 5.34 18.62
CA THR A 258 -11.40 6.33 18.45
C THR A 258 -11.49 7.52 19.40
N VAL A 259 -12.58 7.66 20.15
CA VAL A 259 -12.80 8.83 21.02
C VAL A 259 -12.63 8.43 22.47
N ASP A 260 -11.81 9.18 23.20
CA ASP A 260 -11.76 9.10 24.65
C ASP A 260 -12.97 9.85 25.25
N ALA A 261 -13.67 9.20 26.18
CA ALA A 261 -14.83 9.80 26.83
C ALA A 261 -14.42 11.02 27.66
N ASP A 262 -14.90 12.21 27.27
CA ASP A 262 -14.80 13.42 28.08
C ASP A 262 -16.11 13.60 28.87
N TYR A 263 -16.12 13.06 30.09
CA TYR A 263 -17.25 13.15 31.03
C TYR A 263 -17.67 14.59 31.38
N ARG A 264 -16.89 15.60 31.00
CA ARG A 264 -17.20 17.01 31.24
C ARG A 264 -18.03 17.64 30.11
N LYS A 265 -18.21 16.96 28.98
CA LYS A 265 -18.95 17.46 27.80
C LYS A 265 -20.25 16.67 27.59
N PRO A 266 -21.29 17.28 26.97
CA PRO A 266 -22.46 16.54 26.50
C PRO A 266 -22.05 15.37 25.60
N ASN A 267 -22.83 14.29 25.64
CA ASN A 267 -22.56 13.04 24.89
C ASN A 267 -21.15 12.49 25.11
N LEU A 268 -20.51 12.76 26.26
CA LEU A 268 -19.14 12.32 26.58
C LEU A 268 -18.08 12.86 25.60
N GLY A 269 -18.33 14.00 24.97
CA GLY A 269 -17.43 14.61 23.98
C GLY A 269 -17.62 14.11 22.54
N LEU A 270 -18.71 13.38 22.27
CA LEU A 270 -19.14 12.89 20.95
C LEU A 270 -20.08 13.86 20.21
#